data_AF-A0A847N685-F1
#
_entry.id   AF-A0A847N685-F1
#
_cell.length_a   1.000
_cell.length_b   1.000
_cell.length_c   1.000
_cell.angle_alpha   90.00
_cell.angle_beta   90.00
_cell.angle_gamma   90.00
#
_symmetry.space_group_name_H-M   'P 1'
#
loop_
_entity.id
_entity.type
_entity.pdbx_description
1 polymer ?
#
loop_
_entity_poly.entity_id
_entity_poly.type
_entity_poly.pdbx_seq_one_letter_code
_entity_poly.pdbx_strand_id
1 'polypeptide(L)'
;MEFEKIIEALVKKAGKAQLLTPADLIKHTKKDKNLYLEVEKALMLKDIDVVSDEEELEEELDLDTDDLDISGLEEETEPDEFSLSSLEVEDIEEEELLNIEKIATTVKVDDPVRMYLKEIGQIPLLTIDEERKYAMMV
;
A
#
# COMPACT_ATOMS: atom_id res chain seq x y z
N MET A 1 -32.24 -3.56 8.36
CA MET A 1 -32.79 -3.19 9.68
C MET A 1 -31.90 -3.55 10.87
N GLU A 2 -31.31 -4.75 10.98
CA GLU A 2 -30.32 -5.02 12.06
C GLU A 2 -28.91 -4.54 11.71
N PHE A 3 -28.48 -4.75 10.45
CA PHE A 3 -27.18 -4.31 9.94
C PHE A 3 -26.94 -2.79 10.03
N GLU A 4 -27.91 -1.99 9.59
CA GLU A 4 -27.80 -0.52 9.65
C GLU A 4 -27.72 0.00 11.09
N LYS A 5 -28.42 -0.65 12.03
CA LYS A 5 -28.35 -0.31 13.47
C LYS A 5 -26.98 -0.66 14.06
N ILE A 6 -26.37 -1.75 13.60
CA ILE A 6 -25.00 -2.14 13.98
C ILE A 6 -24.02 -1.08 13.47
N ILE A 7 -24.14 -0.66 12.21
CA ILE A 7 -23.27 0.37 11.65
C ILE A 7 -23.46 1.71 12.37
N GLU A 8 -24.69 2.15 12.64
CA GLU A 8 -24.92 3.39 13.38
C GLU A 8 -24.34 3.36 14.81
N ALA A 9 -24.41 2.19 15.47
CA ALA A 9 -23.82 2.01 16.79
C ALA A 9 -22.29 2.05 16.73
N LEU A 10 -21.69 1.39 15.73
CA LEU A 10 -20.25 1.37 15.52
C LEU A 10 -19.71 2.74 15.07
N VAL A 11 -20.43 3.47 14.22
CA VAL A 11 -20.10 4.86 13.83
C VAL A 11 -20.16 5.80 15.03
N LYS A 12 -21.18 5.68 15.89
CA LYS A 12 -21.25 6.46 17.14
C LYS A 12 -20.09 6.15 18.09
N LYS A 13 -19.63 4.90 18.11
CA LYS A 13 -18.51 4.46 18.94
C LYS A 13 -17.15 4.90 18.38
N ALA A 14 -16.99 4.86 17.06
CA ALA A 14 -15.82 5.38 16.35
C ALA A 14 -15.67 6.91 16.52
N GLY A 15 -16.79 7.63 16.64
CA GLY A 15 -16.81 9.04 17.01
C GLY A 15 -15.96 9.90 16.06
N LYS A 16 -15.13 10.80 16.63
CA LYS A 16 -14.15 11.59 15.86
C LYS A 16 -12.83 10.88 15.59
N ALA A 17 -12.60 9.77 16.29
CA ALA A 17 -11.35 9.03 16.19
C ALA A 17 -11.33 8.11 14.97
N GLN A 18 -12.50 7.77 14.40
CA GLN A 18 -12.63 6.86 13.25
C GLN A 18 -11.95 5.49 13.47
N LEU A 19 -11.78 5.10 14.74
CA LEU A 19 -11.06 3.90 15.14
C LEU A 19 -12.02 2.98 15.93
N LEU A 20 -12.01 1.69 15.60
CA LEU A 20 -12.75 0.63 16.30
C LEU A 20 -11.83 -0.54 16.59
N THR A 21 -12.14 -1.31 17.64
CA THR A 21 -11.42 -2.56 17.94
C THR A 21 -12.16 -3.77 17.34
N PRO A 22 -11.44 -4.84 16.95
CA PRO A 22 -12.07 -6.09 16.48
C PRO A 22 -13.07 -6.67 17.49
N ALA A 23 -12.78 -6.49 18.79
CA ALA A 23 -13.66 -6.92 19.87
C ALA A 23 -15.05 -6.27 19.81
N ASP A 24 -15.14 -5.04 19.30
CA ASP A 24 -16.41 -4.33 19.17
C ASP A 24 -17.22 -4.82 17.98
N LEU A 25 -16.56 -5.16 16.87
CA LEU A 25 -17.21 -5.82 15.76
C LEU A 25 -17.76 -7.18 16.20
N ILE A 26 -16.95 -7.99 16.90
CA ILE A 26 -17.33 -9.33 17.37
C ILE A 26 -18.54 -9.31 18.31
N LYS A 27 -18.66 -8.29 19.19
CA LYS A 27 -19.84 -8.13 20.06
C LYS A 27 -21.12 -7.93 19.27
N HIS A 28 -21.07 -7.18 18.18
CA HIS A 28 -22.23 -6.87 17.35
C HIS A 28 -22.52 -7.95 16.30
N THR A 29 -21.49 -8.68 15.85
CA THR A 29 -21.61 -9.71 14.80
C THR A 29 -21.81 -11.12 15.35
N LYS A 30 -21.78 -11.30 16.69
CA LYS A 30 -21.98 -12.60 17.37
C LYS A 30 -21.10 -13.74 16.83
N LYS A 31 -19.92 -13.42 16.28
CA LYS A 31 -18.98 -14.36 15.62
C LYS A 31 -19.45 -14.94 14.28
N ASP A 32 -20.49 -14.38 13.66
CA ASP A 32 -20.84 -14.73 12.28
C ASP A 32 -19.81 -14.15 11.30
N LYS A 33 -19.05 -15.02 10.63
CA LYS A 33 -17.97 -14.63 9.70
C LYS A 33 -18.47 -13.75 8.54
N ASN A 34 -19.63 -14.09 7.97
CA ASN A 34 -20.20 -13.35 6.84
C ASN A 34 -20.63 -11.94 7.27
N LEU A 35 -21.31 -11.84 8.40
CA LEU A 35 -21.79 -10.56 8.93
C LEU A 35 -20.62 -9.67 9.36
N TYR A 36 -19.55 -10.26 9.92
CA TYR A 36 -18.31 -9.55 10.25
C TYR A 36 -17.70 -8.89 9.01
N LEU A 37 -17.51 -9.66 7.93
CA LEU A 37 -16.92 -9.15 6.69
C LEU A 37 -17.78 -8.06 6.03
N GLU A 38 -19.10 -8.19 6.06
CA GLU A 38 -20.01 -7.17 5.53
C GLU A 38 -19.95 -5.87 6.35
N VAL A 39 -19.88 -5.97 7.68
CA VAL A 39 -19.77 -4.81 8.56
C VAL A 39 -18.41 -4.12 8.37
N GLU A 40 -17.33 -4.89 8.30
CA GLU A 40 -15.97 -4.39 8.06
C GLU A 40 -15.87 -3.63 6.73
N LYS A 41 -16.34 -4.22 5.62
CA LYS A 41 -16.40 -3.54 4.32
C LYS A 41 -17.23 -2.26 4.36
N ALA A 42 -18.35 -2.26 5.08
CA ALA A 42 -19.20 -1.08 5.20
C ALA A 42 -18.59 0.02 6.09
N LEU A 43 -17.75 -0.34 7.06
CA LEU A 43 -16.99 0.60 7.89
C LEU A 43 -15.81 1.20 7.13
N MET A 44 -15.09 0.41 6.33
CA MET A 44 -14.05 0.92 5.43
C MET A 44 -14.60 1.96 4.45
N LEU A 45 -15.78 1.73 3.87
CA LEU A 45 -16.43 2.70 2.98
C LEU A 45 -16.82 4.02 3.68
N LYS A 46 -16.84 4.04 5.01
CA LYS A 46 -17.15 5.21 5.85
C LYS A 46 -15.91 5.83 6.49
N ASP A 47 -14.71 5.46 6.04
CA ASP A 47 -13.42 5.87 6.59
C ASP A 47 -13.33 5.57 8.09
N ILE A 48 -13.68 4.35 8.50
CA ILE A 48 -13.52 3.88 9.88
C ILE A 48 -12.60 2.67 9.87
N ASP A 49 -11.46 2.81 10.51
CA ASP A 49 -10.44 1.78 10.61
C ASP A 49 -10.67 0.89 11.83
N VAL A 50 -10.45 -0.42 11.64
CA VAL A 50 -10.46 -1.40 12.71
C VAL A 50 -9.01 -1.69 13.07
N VAL A 51 -8.56 -1.12 14.19
CA VAL A 51 -7.19 -1.30 14.68
C VAL A 51 -7.21 -2.29 15.82
N SER A 52 -6.43 -3.36 15.67
CA SER A 52 -6.10 -4.27 16.75
C SER A 52 -5.06 -3.59 17.64
N ASP A 53 -5.24 -3.60 18.95
CA ASP A 53 -4.23 -3.13 19.92
C ASP A 53 -2.98 -4.06 19.97
N GLU A 54 -2.84 -4.98 19.03
CA GLU A 54 -1.69 -5.88 18.91
C GLU A 54 -0.62 -5.21 18.05
N GLU A 55 0.35 -4.62 18.74
CA GLU A 55 1.70 -4.29 18.23
C GLU A 55 2.51 -5.54 17.82
N GLU A 56 1.89 -6.68 17.48
CA GLU A 56 2.58 -7.94 17.19
C GLU A 56 1.91 -8.69 16.02
N LEU A 57 2.24 -8.32 14.80
CA LEU A 57 2.28 -9.25 13.66
C LEU A 57 3.48 -8.92 12.77
N GLU A 58 4.67 -8.87 13.38
CA GLU A 58 5.89 -9.34 12.72
C GLU A 58 5.91 -10.86 12.87
N GLU A 59 4.99 -11.56 12.20
CA GLU A 59 5.16 -12.99 11.98
C GLU A 59 6.25 -13.10 10.89
N GLU A 60 7.48 -13.28 11.36
CA GLU A 60 8.63 -13.67 10.54
C GLU A 60 8.20 -14.93 9.76
N LEU A 61 7.80 -14.73 8.50
CA LEU A 61 7.55 -15.80 7.54
C LEU A 61 8.88 -16.47 7.26
N ASP A 62 9.27 -17.40 8.13
CA ASP A 62 10.30 -18.41 7.88
C ASP A 62 9.72 -19.38 6.83
N LEU A 63 9.64 -18.90 5.58
CA LEU A 63 9.35 -19.71 4.41
C LEU A 63 10.58 -20.58 4.18
N ASP A 64 10.56 -21.81 4.68
CA ASP A 64 11.47 -22.88 4.28
C ASP A 64 11.31 -23.13 2.77
N THR A 65 12.09 -22.42 1.95
CA THR A 65 12.04 -22.47 0.48
C THR A 65 12.58 -23.77 -0.11
N ASP A 66 13.13 -24.66 0.71
CA ASP A 66 13.85 -25.85 0.23
C ASP A 66 12.93 -27.05 -0.07
N ASP A 67 11.66 -27.04 0.34
CA ASP A 67 10.69 -28.14 0.11
C ASP A 67 9.58 -27.79 -0.90
N LEU A 68 9.63 -26.62 -1.54
CA LEU A 68 8.71 -26.26 -2.62
C LEU A 68 9.17 -26.88 -3.94
N ASP A 69 8.74 -28.12 -4.18
CA ASP A 69 8.84 -28.81 -5.47
C ASP A 69 7.99 -28.06 -6.53
N ILE A 70 8.60 -27.04 -7.15
CA ILE A 70 8.07 -26.17 -8.22
C ILE A 70 7.84 -26.93 -9.55
N SER A 71 8.04 -28.24 -9.60
CA SER A 71 7.91 -29.02 -10.84
C SER A 71 6.46 -29.25 -11.33
N GLY A 72 5.44 -28.81 -10.56
CA GLY A 72 4.03 -29.08 -10.84
C GLY A 72 3.11 -27.86 -11.02
N LEU A 73 3.61 -26.63 -10.93
CA LEU A 73 2.80 -25.45 -11.27
C LEU A 73 2.82 -25.27 -12.79
N GLU A 74 1.85 -25.88 -13.46
CA GLU A 74 1.46 -25.43 -14.81
C GLU A 74 1.11 -23.93 -14.71
N GLU A 75 1.82 -23.13 -15.51
CA GLU A 75 1.61 -21.70 -15.74
C GLU A 75 0.14 -21.40 -16.11
N GLU A 76 -0.73 -21.25 -15.11
CA GLU A 76 -1.81 -20.27 -15.22
C GLU A 76 -1.18 -18.90 -14.98
N THR A 77 -0.56 -18.38 -16.05
CA THR A 77 -0.12 -16.99 -16.14
C THR A 77 -1.37 -16.12 -16.16
N GLU A 78 -1.93 -15.84 -14.98
CA GLU A 78 -2.69 -14.60 -14.84
C GLU A 78 -1.72 -13.47 -15.23
N PRO A 79 -2.08 -12.62 -16.22
CA PRO A 79 -1.23 -11.50 -16.56
C PRO A 79 -1.17 -10.62 -15.31
N ASP A 80 0.00 -10.62 -14.67
CA ASP A 80 0.27 -9.84 -13.49
C ASP A 80 0.00 -8.37 -13.88
N GLU A 81 -1.16 -7.84 -13.48
CA GLU A 81 -1.69 -6.54 -13.97
C GLU A 81 -0.78 -5.38 -13.54
N PHE A 82 0.15 -5.65 -12.63
CA PHE A 82 1.21 -4.76 -12.16
C PHE A 82 2.59 -5.04 -12.76
N SER A 83 2.71 -5.93 -13.75
CA SER A 83 3.99 -6.23 -14.39
C SER A 83 4.53 -5.02 -15.13
N LEU A 84 5.56 -4.40 -14.54
CA LEU A 84 6.29 -3.27 -15.13
C LEU A 84 7.05 -3.68 -16.39
N SER A 85 7.11 -4.97 -16.71
CA SER A 85 7.75 -5.51 -17.91
C SER A 85 7.10 -5.04 -19.21
N SER A 86 5.85 -4.61 -19.17
CA SER A 86 5.12 -4.09 -20.34
C SER A 86 5.29 -2.58 -20.56
N LEU A 87 5.89 -1.85 -19.60
CA LEU A 87 6.14 -0.42 -19.77
C LEU A 87 7.36 -0.20 -20.66
N GLU A 88 7.14 0.35 -21.85
CA GLU A 88 8.18 0.92 -22.68
C GLU A 88 8.81 2.11 -21.95
N VAL A 89 10.11 2.01 -21.66
CA VAL A 89 10.90 3.14 -21.16
C VAL A 89 11.22 4.02 -22.36
N GLU A 90 10.42 5.05 -22.56
CA GLU A 90 10.67 6.07 -23.58
C GLU A 90 11.72 7.06 -23.05
N ASP A 91 12.76 7.32 -23.84
CA ASP A 91 13.80 8.31 -23.50
C ASP A 91 13.19 9.72 -23.52
N ILE A 92 12.87 10.25 -22.35
CA ILE A 92 12.25 11.58 -22.21
C ILE A 92 13.32 12.65 -22.48
N GLU A 93 13.06 13.52 -23.45
CA GLU A 93 13.96 14.63 -23.79
C GLU A 93 13.99 15.69 -22.65
N GLU A 94 15.16 16.29 -22.38
CA GLU A 94 15.35 17.23 -21.25
C GLU A 94 14.38 18.44 -21.27
N GLU A 95 13.92 18.86 -22.45
CA GLU A 95 12.97 19.96 -22.61
C GLU A 95 11.57 19.63 -22.06
N GLU A 96 11.18 18.35 -22.04
CA GLU A 96 9.87 17.90 -21.53
C GLU A 96 9.85 17.84 -20.00
N LEU A 97 10.98 17.51 -19.36
CA LEU A 97 11.13 17.51 -17.90
C LEU A 97 10.88 18.90 -17.29
N LEU A 98 11.33 19.96 -17.96
CA LEU A 98 11.16 21.36 -17.54
C LEU A 98 9.69 21.82 -17.52
N ASN A 99 8.80 21.15 -18.26
CA ASN A 99 7.37 21.46 -18.26
C ASN A 99 6.62 20.78 -17.10
N ILE A 100 7.06 19.61 -16.64
CA ILE A 100 6.46 18.90 -15.51
C ILE A 100 6.67 19.68 -14.21
N GLU A 101 7.84 20.30 -14.01
CA GLU A 101 8.15 21.12 -12.82
C GLU A 101 7.20 22.32 -12.64
N LYS A 102 6.74 22.92 -13.74
CA LYS A 102 5.80 24.05 -13.72
C LYS A 102 4.39 23.64 -13.33
N ILE A 103 4.02 22.38 -13.57
CA ILE A 103 2.70 21.83 -13.23
C ILE A 103 2.69 21.39 -11.75
N ALA A 104 3.76 20.74 -11.29
CA ALA A 104 3.88 20.19 -9.93
C ALA A 104 3.94 21.26 -8.81
N THR A 105 4.23 22.52 -9.15
CA THR A 105 4.34 23.62 -8.16
C THR A 105 2.98 24.18 -7.69
N THR A 106 1.86 23.76 -8.28
CA THR A 106 0.51 24.27 -7.92
C THR A 106 -0.27 23.42 -6.92
N VAL A 107 0.19 22.21 -6.60
CA VAL A 107 -0.47 21.29 -5.65
C VAL A 107 0.35 21.26 -4.36
N LYS A 108 -0.32 21.49 -3.22
CA LYS A 108 0.31 21.55 -1.89
C LYS A 108 1.14 20.28 -1.63
N VAL A 109 2.44 20.48 -1.42
CA VAL A 109 3.45 19.46 -1.12
C VAL A 109 3.35 19.09 0.37
N ASP A 110 2.23 18.49 0.78
CA ASP A 110 2.00 18.05 2.17
C ASP A 110 2.26 16.55 2.38
N ASP A 111 2.56 15.80 1.31
CA ASP A 111 2.86 14.37 1.37
C ASP A 111 4.38 14.14 1.49
N PRO A 112 4.89 13.60 2.61
CA PRO A 112 6.32 13.38 2.81
C PRO A 112 6.90 12.43 1.77
N VAL A 113 6.13 11.43 1.31
CA VAL A 113 6.60 10.46 0.30
C VAL A 113 6.83 11.17 -1.03
N ARG A 114 5.89 12.02 -1.46
CA ARG A 114 6.05 12.82 -2.69
C ARG A 114 7.18 13.82 -2.58
N MET A 115 7.40 14.38 -1.40
CA MET A 115 8.54 15.27 -1.14
C MET A 115 9.86 14.50 -1.31
N TYR A 116 10.00 13.32 -0.69
CA TYR A 116 11.18 12.47 -0.84
C TYR A 116 11.41 12.04 -2.29
N LEU A 117 10.39 11.56 -3.00
CA LEU A 117 10.49 11.15 -4.40
C LEU A 117 10.94 12.33 -5.30
N LYS A 118 10.44 13.54 -5.04
CA LYS A 118 10.85 14.75 -5.75
C LYS A 118 12.30 15.13 -5.46
N GLU A 119 12.78 14.95 -4.23
CA GLU A 119 14.16 15.27 -3.86
C GLU A 119 15.16 14.27 -4.43
N ILE A 120 14.88 12.96 -4.35
CA ILE A 120 15.78 11.93 -4.90
C ILE A 120 15.75 11.89 -6.43
N GLY A 121 14.61 12.19 -7.05
CA GLY A 121 14.45 12.20 -8.51
C GLY A 121 15.21 13.33 -9.22
N GLN A 122 15.78 14.30 -8.48
CA GLN A 122 16.68 15.32 -9.03
C GLN A 122 18.10 14.79 -9.29
N ILE A 123 18.46 13.65 -8.71
CA ILE A 123 19.81 13.08 -8.84
C ILE A 123 19.81 12.11 -10.02
N PRO A 124 20.65 12.34 -11.05
CA PRO A 124 20.75 11.42 -12.18
C PRO A 124 21.32 10.08 -11.73
N LEU A 125 20.90 9.00 -12.40
CA LEU A 125 21.45 7.67 -12.15
C LEU A 125 22.93 7.61 -12.54
N LEU A 126 23.69 6.81 -11.80
CA LEU A 126 25.09 6.59 -12.10
C LEU A 126 25.26 5.66 -13.29
N THR A 127 26.26 5.96 -14.11
CA THR A 127 26.77 5.02 -15.11
C THR A 127 27.76 4.04 -14.48
N ILE A 128 27.95 2.88 -15.11
CA ILE A 128 28.88 1.82 -14.64
C ILE A 128 30.30 2.36 -14.38
N ASP A 129 30.77 3.28 -15.23
CA ASP A 129 32.11 3.87 -15.08
C ASP A 129 32.17 4.85 -13.89
N GLU A 130 31.09 5.58 -13.63
CA GLU A 130 30.96 6.48 -12.47
C GLU A 130 30.90 5.69 -11.16
N GLU A 131 30.13 4.60 -11.12
CA GLU A 131 30.09 3.71 -9.96
C GLU A 131 31.48 3.17 -9.61
N ARG A 132 32.23 2.66 -10.60
CA ARG A 132 33.61 2.17 -10.38
C ARG A 132 34.52 3.29 -9.88
N LYS A 133 34.40 4.49 -10.46
CA LYS A 133 35.21 5.65 -10.09
C LYS A 133 34.95 6.07 -8.64
N TYR A 134 33.69 6.20 -8.23
CA TYR A 134 33.33 6.58 -6.87
C TYR A 134 33.70 5.49 -5.85
N ALA A 135 33.56 4.21 -6.21
CA ALA A 135 33.98 3.10 -5.36
C ALA A 135 35.48 3.10 -5.05
N MET A 136 36.32 3.62 -5.95
CA MET A 136 37.76 3.78 -5.70
C MET A 136 38.12 5.03 -4.89
N MET A 137 37.19 5.97 -4.73
CA MET A 137 37.40 7.20 -3.95
C MET A 137 37.03 7.04 -2.47
N VAL A 138 36.36 5.94 -2.10
CA VAL A 138 35.91 5.60 -0.74
C VAL A 138 36.96 4.78 0.00
#